data_AF-A0A8T3YE31-F1
#
_entry.id   AF-A0A8T3YE31-F1
#
_cell.length_a   1.000
_cell.length_b   1.000
_cell.length_c   1.000
_cell.angle_alpha   90.00
_cell.angle_beta   90.00
_cell.angle_gamma   90.00
#
_symmetry.space_group_name_H-M   'P 1'
#
loop_
_entity.id
_entity.type
_entity.pdbx_description
1 polymer ?
#
loop_
_entity_poly.entity_id
_entity_poly.type
_entity_poly.pdbx_seq_one_letter_code
_entity_poly.pdbx_strand_id
1 'polypeptide(L)'
;METRPTKNILPKAEQKKLIEEASQLFRKAFLPDVDVDKIMITGGAAEGRLGEYDVPLGEKYGNRMVSDIDGVAIVEDGYKPNSEWKLVAKRDFWEVYRIGEVAEKYPVECLILRRSSIVKKKVVERGEFYGIPMTSDTKNKFIVIYERGPKRQ
;
A
#
# COMPACT_ATOMS: atom_id res chain seq x y z
N MET A 1 21.93 13.10 6.57
CA MET A 1 20.58 12.56 6.31
C MET A 1 19.65 13.25 7.29
N GLU A 2 18.68 14.01 6.81
CA GLU A 2 17.64 14.55 7.70
C GLU A 2 16.85 13.37 8.28
N THR A 3 16.80 13.30 9.61
CA THR A 3 16.01 12.31 10.33
C THR A 3 14.54 12.63 10.14
N ARG A 4 13.73 11.62 9.78
CA ARG A 4 12.29 11.81 9.71
C ARG A 4 11.76 12.24 11.09
N PRO A 5 10.81 13.20 11.14
CA PRO A 5 10.06 13.56 12.34
C PRO A 5 9.60 12.38 13.17
N THR A 6 9.54 12.59 14.49
CA THR A 6 9.14 11.53 15.43
C THR A 6 7.66 11.24 15.24
N LYS A 7 7.29 9.97 15.36
CA LYS A 7 5.90 9.54 15.21
C LYS A 7 5.32 9.07 16.54
N ASN A 8 4.20 9.68 16.92
CA ASN A 8 3.32 9.21 17.99
C ASN A 8 2.43 8.10 17.45
N ILE A 9 2.72 6.86 17.83
CA ILE A 9 1.99 5.67 17.37
C ILE A 9 0.61 5.63 18.04
N LEU A 10 -0.44 5.43 17.25
CA LEU A 10 -1.83 5.36 17.72
C LEU A 10 -2.07 4.11 18.58
N PRO A 11 -3.07 4.14 19.48
CA PRO A 11 -3.54 2.94 20.17
C PRO A 11 -3.95 1.82 19.20
N LYS A 12 -3.68 0.56 19.56
CA LYS A 12 -3.95 -0.61 18.70
C LYS A 12 -5.40 -0.70 18.22
N ALA A 13 -6.36 -0.32 19.06
CA ALA A 13 -7.78 -0.34 18.70
C ALA A 13 -8.10 0.64 17.57
N GLU A 14 -7.49 1.83 17.60
CA GLU A 14 -7.64 2.85 16.56
C GLU A 14 -6.95 2.41 15.27
N GLN A 15 -5.72 1.88 15.36
CA GLN A 15 -5.03 1.31 14.20
C GLN A 15 -5.86 0.23 13.52
N LYS A 16 -6.47 -0.68 14.31
CA LYS A 16 -7.35 -1.73 13.79
C LYS A 16 -8.54 -1.15 13.02
N LYS A 17 -9.19 -0.13 13.57
CA LYS A 17 -10.32 0.54 12.91
C LYS A 17 -9.90 1.15 11.57
N LEU A 18 -8.79 1.89 11.54
CA LEU A 18 -8.27 2.50 10.31
C LEU A 18 -7.88 1.47 9.25
N ILE A 19 -7.27 0.35 9.66
CA ILE A 19 -6.93 -0.76 8.76
C ILE A 19 -8.18 -1.41 8.17
N GLU A 20 -9.24 -1.56 8.96
CA GLU A 20 -10.50 -2.11 8.50
C GLU A 20 -11.21 -1.19 7.51
N GLU A 21 -11.29 0.11 7.80
CA GLU A 21 -11.81 1.12 6.86
C GLU A 21 -11.00 1.14 5.56
N ALA A 22 -9.67 1.12 5.65
CA ALA A 22 -8.81 1.08 4.47
C ALA A 22 -9.01 -0.21 3.68
N SER A 23 -9.18 -1.35 4.35
CA SER A 23 -9.46 -2.64 3.69
C SER A 23 -10.77 -2.60 2.90
N GLN A 24 -11.81 -1.94 3.42
CA GLN A 24 -13.06 -1.74 2.68
C GLN A 24 -12.85 -0.82 1.48
N LEU A 25 -12.04 0.22 1.63
CA LEU A 25 -11.70 1.13 0.54
C LEU A 25 -10.95 0.38 -0.58
N PHE A 26 -9.96 -0.45 -0.25
CA PHE A 26 -9.30 -1.35 -1.20
C PHE A 26 -10.28 -2.30 -1.88
N ARG A 27 -11.18 -2.95 -1.13
CA ARG A 27 -12.19 -3.83 -1.73
C ARG A 27 -13.07 -3.07 -2.73
N LYS A 28 -13.56 -1.89 -2.37
CA LYS A 28 -14.38 -1.04 -3.25
C LYS A 28 -13.61 -0.56 -4.48
N ALA A 29 -12.33 -0.26 -4.31
CA ALA A 29 -11.44 0.23 -5.36
C ALA A 29 -11.13 -0.83 -6.42
N PHE A 30 -11.02 -2.09 -6.02
CA PHE A 30 -10.46 -3.16 -6.86
C PHE A 30 -11.44 -4.29 -7.16
N LEU A 31 -12.50 -4.51 -6.39
CA LEU A 31 -13.41 -5.64 -6.56
C LEU A 31 -14.76 -5.16 -7.14
N PRO A 32 -15.42 -5.99 -7.96
CA PRO A 32 -15.14 -7.40 -8.27
C PRO A 32 -14.19 -7.62 -9.48
N ASP A 33 -13.27 -6.70 -9.77
CA ASP A 33 -12.45 -6.76 -10.98
C ASP A 33 -11.68 -8.09 -11.12
N VAL A 34 -11.89 -8.75 -12.27
CA VAL A 34 -11.30 -10.04 -12.64
C VAL A 34 -9.83 -9.93 -13.06
N ASP A 35 -9.24 -8.74 -12.98
CA ASP A 35 -7.82 -8.49 -13.28
C ASP A 35 -6.96 -8.31 -12.03
N VAL A 36 -7.53 -8.42 -10.82
CA VAL A 36 -6.78 -8.33 -9.56
C VAL A 36 -6.47 -9.71 -8.99
N ASP A 37 -5.19 -10.04 -8.84
CA ASP A 37 -4.73 -11.32 -8.29
C ASP A 37 -4.61 -11.27 -6.76
N LYS A 38 -4.06 -10.18 -6.21
CA LYS A 38 -3.84 -10.05 -4.76
C LYS A 38 -3.86 -8.60 -4.32
N ILE A 39 -4.41 -8.34 -3.13
CA ILE A 39 -4.39 -7.03 -2.47
C ILE A 39 -3.91 -7.21 -1.04
N MET A 40 -2.93 -6.41 -0.64
CA MET A 40 -2.33 -6.44 0.70
C MET A 40 -2.17 -5.03 1.25
N ILE A 41 -2.31 -4.87 2.57
CA ILE A 41 -1.80 -3.71 3.32
C ILE A 41 -0.39 -4.03 3.79
N THR A 42 0.51 -3.05 3.70
CA THR A 42 1.94 -3.16 4.04
C THR A 42 2.38 -2.00 4.95
N GLY A 43 3.69 -1.93 5.24
CA GLY A 43 4.29 -0.76 5.88
C GLY A 43 3.79 -0.49 7.30
N GLY A 44 3.66 0.79 7.65
CA GLY A 44 3.35 1.22 9.02
C GLY A 44 2.05 0.61 9.57
N ALA A 45 1.05 0.42 8.72
CA ALA A 45 -0.21 -0.24 9.06
C ALA A 45 -0.02 -1.71 9.45
N ALA A 46 0.64 -2.50 8.60
CA ALA A 46 0.89 -3.91 8.88
C ALA A 46 1.83 -4.14 10.07
N GLU A 47 2.71 -3.17 10.35
CA GLU A 47 3.67 -3.25 11.45
C GLU A 47 3.13 -2.73 12.79
N GLY A 48 1.92 -2.19 12.84
CA GLY A 48 1.34 -1.62 14.06
C GLY A 48 1.97 -0.28 14.46
N ARG A 49 2.43 0.49 13.48
CA ARG A 49 3.12 1.78 13.65
C ARG A 49 2.34 2.95 13.03
N LEU A 50 1.04 2.84 12.77
CA LEU A 50 0.27 4.01 12.32
C LEU A 50 0.24 5.07 13.41
N GLY A 51 0.33 6.34 13.00
CA GLY A 51 0.62 7.42 13.91
C GLY A 51 0.66 8.77 13.23
N GLU A 52 0.76 9.78 14.08
CA GLU A 52 0.90 11.18 13.71
C GLU A 52 2.34 11.63 13.95
N TYR A 53 2.84 12.49 13.09
CA TYR A 53 4.16 13.07 13.23
C TYR A 53 4.09 14.30 14.16
N ASP A 54 5.13 14.49 14.97
CA ASP A 54 5.29 15.66 15.85
C ASP A 54 5.32 16.98 15.07
N VAL A 55 5.92 16.96 13.89
CA VAL A 55 5.93 18.05 12.90
C VAL A 55 5.66 17.51 11.50
N PRO A 56 5.24 18.36 10.55
CA PRO A 56 5.07 17.93 9.16
C PRO A 56 6.35 17.31 8.63
N LEU A 57 6.24 16.27 7.79
CA LEU A 57 7.42 15.62 7.18
C LEU A 57 8.24 16.55 6.26
N GLY A 58 7.83 17.80 6.04
CA GLY A 58 8.50 18.77 5.18
C GLY A 58 8.12 18.62 3.70
N GLU A 59 8.49 19.62 2.88
CA GLU A 59 8.03 19.75 1.48
C GLU A 59 8.39 18.53 0.64
N LYS A 60 9.59 17.98 0.86
CA LYS A 60 10.09 16.77 0.18
C LYS A 60 9.17 15.55 0.35
N TYR A 61 8.40 15.52 1.43
CA TYR A 61 7.49 14.42 1.77
C TYR A 61 6.03 14.91 1.86
N GLY A 62 5.72 16.04 1.21
CA GLY A 62 4.36 16.56 1.06
C GLY A 62 3.78 17.24 2.30
N ASN A 63 4.61 17.72 3.24
CA ASN A 63 4.18 18.44 4.45
C ASN A 63 3.07 17.72 5.25
N ARG A 64 3.08 16.38 5.27
CA ARG A 64 2.05 15.57 5.93
C ARG A 64 2.27 15.46 7.44
N MET A 65 1.15 15.47 8.18
CA MET A 65 1.11 15.29 9.64
C MET A 65 0.83 13.86 10.08
N VAL A 66 0.39 12.98 9.18
CA VAL A 66 0.03 11.60 9.54
C VAL A 66 0.68 10.57 8.63
N SER A 67 0.77 9.33 9.13
CA SER A 67 1.20 8.19 8.33
C SER A 67 0.19 7.90 7.22
N ASP A 68 0.71 7.50 6.07
CA ASP A 68 -0.04 6.80 5.04
C ASP A 68 -0.41 5.38 5.48
N ILE A 69 -1.49 4.87 4.88
CA ILE A 69 -1.81 3.44 4.86
C ILE A 69 -1.43 2.93 3.47
N ASP A 70 -0.29 2.24 3.41
CA ASP A 70 0.24 1.66 2.19
C ASP A 70 -0.44 0.32 1.89
N GLY A 71 -0.87 0.15 0.66
CA GLY A 71 -1.23 -1.15 0.12
C GLY A 71 -0.55 -1.45 -1.21
N VAL A 72 -0.64 -2.71 -1.59
CA VAL A 72 -0.06 -3.28 -2.80
C VAL A 72 -1.13 -4.11 -3.48
N ALA A 73 -1.39 -3.83 -4.75
CA ALA A 73 -2.25 -4.63 -5.59
C ALA A 73 -1.40 -5.29 -6.70
N ILE A 74 -1.45 -6.62 -6.76
CA ILE A 74 -0.91 -7.40 -7.86
C ILE A 74 -2.05 -7.59 -8.87
N VAL A 75 -1.82 -7.12 -10.09
CA VAL A 75 -2.83 -7.06 -11.15
C VAL A 75 -2.29 -7.65 -12.46
N GLU A 76 -3.20 -8.05 -13.34
CA GLU A 76 -2.88 -8.45 -14.71
C GLU A 76 -2.26 -7.28 -15.50
N ASP A 77 -1.45 -7.58 -16.51
CA ASP A 77 -0.66 -6.55 -17.22
C ASP A 77 -1.51 -5.50 -17.95
N GLY A 78 -2.75 -5.87 -18.32
CA GLY A 78 -3.73 -5.01 -18.99
C GLY A 78 -4.57 -4.14 -18.05
N TYR A 79 -4.44 -4.31 -16.73
CA TYR A 79 -5.22 -3.56 -15.74
C TYR A 79 -5.04 -2.06 -15.91
N LYS A 80 -6.14 -1.33 -15.81
CA LYS A 80 -6.16 0.14 -15.88
C LYS A 80 -6.62 0.69 -14.53
N PRO A 81 -5.76 1.44 -13.81
CA PRO A 81 -6.17 2.14 -12.61
C PRO A 81 -7.37 3.05 -12.89
N ASN A 82 -8.27 3.19 -11.91
CA ASN A 82 -9.40 4.11 -12.01
C ASN A 82 -8.89 5.53 -12.30
N SER A 83 -9.48 6.21 -13.29
CA SER A 83 -9.10 7.56 -13.70
C SER A 83 -9.28 8.62 -12.61
N GLU A 84 -10.10 8.36 -11.60
CA GLU A 84 -10.31 9.25 -10.45
C GLU A 84 -9.16 9.17 -9.44
N TRP A 85 -8.32 8.13 -9.49
CA TRP A 85 -7.20 7.99 -8.54
C TRP A 85 -6.07 8.94 -8.90
N LYS A 86 -5.50 9.55 -7.86
CA LYS A 86 -4.39 10.49 -8.03
C LYS A 86 -3.06 9.73 -8.07
N LEU A 87 -2.31 9.85 -9.15
CA LEU A 87 -0.93 9.35 -9.20
C LEU A 87 -0.05 10.16 -8.23
N VAL A 88 0.50 9.49 -7.22
CA VAL A 88 1.36 10.08 -6.18
C VAL A 88 2.83 9.93 -6.55
N ALA A 89 3.19 8.76 -7.08
CA ALA A 89 4.55 8.49 -7.52
C ALA A 89 4.57 7.52 -8.69
N LYS A 90 5.49 7.76 -9.62
CA LYS A 90 5.83 6.82 -10.69
C LYS A 90 7.29 6.41 -10.55
N ARG A 91 7.53 5.11 -10.43
CA ARG A 91 8.87 4.50 -10.36
C ARG A 91 9.03 3.54 -11.53
N ASP A 92 10.27 3.11 -11.76
CA ASP A 92 10.64 2.25 -12.91
C ASP A 92 9.77 0.99 -13.04
N PHE A 93 9.25 0.45 -11.93
CA PHE A 93 8.56 -0.84 -11.90
C PHE A 93 7.17 -0.81 -11.28
N TRP A 94 6.73 0.34 -10.75
CA TRP A 94 5.41 0.48 -10.12
C TRP A 94 4.93 1.92 -10.12
N GLU A 95 3.61 2.03 -10.05
CA GLU A 95 2.89 3.29 -9.93
C GLU A 95 2.17 3.28 -8.57
N VAL A 96 2.24 4.39 -7.84
CA VAL A 96 1.58 4.56 -6.54
C VAL A 96 0.44 5.56 -6.73
N TYR A 97 -0.76 5.12 -6.42
CA TYR A 97 -1.98 5.90 -6.53
C TYR A 97 -2.59 6.15 -5.16
N ARG A 98 -3.05 7.37 -4.91
CA ARG A 98 -3.97 7.63 -3.81
C ARG A 98 -5.36 7.21 -4.23
N ILE A 99 -5.90 6.24 -3.52
CA ILE A 99 -7.22 5.66 -3.80
C ILE A 99 -8.32 6.24 -2.89
N GLY A 100 -7.92 6.95 -1.83
CA GLY A 100 -8.80 7.71 -0.96
C GLY A 100 -8.15 8.03 0.36
N GLU A 101 -8.95 8.35 1.37
CA GLU A 101 -8.50 8.67 2.73
C GLU A 101 -9.48 8.04 3.73
N VAL A 102 -8.98 7.69 4.93
CA VAL A 102 -9.80 7.19 6.04
C VAL A 102 -9.71 8.14 7.24
N ALA A 103 -10.78 8.19 8.02
CA ALA A 103 -10.98 9.19 9.09
C ALA A 103 -10.65 10.64 8.64
N GLU A 104 -10.91 10.97 7.37
CA GLU A 104 -10.71 12.30 6.75
C GLU A 104 -9.30 12.89 6.85
N LYS A 105 -8.28 12.07 7.18
CA LYS A 105 -6.90 12.56 7.28
C LYS A 105 -5.83 11.55 6.90
N TYR A 106 -6.08 10.25 7.04
CA TYR A 106 -5.06 9.22 6.73
C TYR A 106 -5.17 8.83 5.26
N PRO A 107 -4.19 9.20 4.42
CA PRO A 107 -4.24 8.83 3.01
C PRO A 107 -4.05 7.33 2.84
N VAL A 108 -4.84 6.75 1.95
CA VAL A 108 -4.71 5.35 1.53
C VAL A 108 -4.09 5.34 0.14
N GLU A 109 -2.89 4.79 0.06
CA GLU A 109 -2.11 4.74 -1.16
C GLU A 109 -1.90 3.29 -1.58
N CYS A 110 -2.06 3.02 -2.88
CA CYS A 110 -1.90 1.71 -3.46
C CYS A 110 -0.78 1.72 -4.49
N LEU A 111 0.19 0.86 -4.28
CA LEU A 111 1.20 0.51 -5.27
C LEU A 111 0.63 -0.58 -6.20
N ILE A 112 0.65 -0.32 -7.51
CA ILE A 112 0.19 -1.27 -8.53
C ILE A 112 1.40 -2.03 -9.08
N LEU A 113 1.40 -3.35 -8.88
CA LEU A 113 2.36 -4.28 -9.46
C LEU A 113 1.70 -5.11 -10.55
N ARG A 114 2.25 -5.02 -11.76
CA ARG A 114 1.80 -5.86 -12.87
C ARG A 114 2.43 -7.25 -12.79
N ARG A 115 1.69 -8.27 -13.23
CA ARG A 115 2.11 -9.67 -13.21
C ARG A 115 3.45 -9.92 -13.92
N SER A 116 3.68 -9.30 -15.08
CA SER A 116 4.97 -9.41 -15.79
C SER A 116 6.14 -8.74 -15.06
N SER A 117 5.88 -7.82 -14.13
CA SER A 117 6.93 -7.17 -13.34
C SER A 117 7.40 -8.07 -12.20
N ILE A 118 6.50 -8.80 -11.55
CA ILE A 118 6.84 -9.61 -10.36
C ILE A 118 7.64 -10.89 -10.69
N VAL A 119 7.75 -11.29 -11.96
CA VAL A 119 8.62 -12.39 -12.38
C VAL A 119 10.08 -11.96 -12.59
N LYS A 120 10.35 -10.65 -12.61
CA LYS A 120 11.69 -10.11 -12.85
C LYS A 120 12.45 -10.04 -11.52
N LYS A 121 13.53 -10.82 -11.39
CA LYS A 121 14.38 -10.87 -10.18
C LYS A 121 14.73 -9.50 -9.59
N LYS A 122 15.17 -8.56 -10.43
CA LYS A 122 15.52 -7.19 -10.02
C LYS A 122 14.35 -6.43 -9.39
N VAL A 123 13.12 -6.67 -9.86
CA VAL A 123 11.90 -6.04 -9.32
C VAL A 123 11.56 -6.64 -7.97
N VAL A 124 11.62 -7.97 -7.85
CA VAL A 124 11.39 -8.71 -6.60
C VAL A 124 12.36 -8.25 -5.51
N GLU A 125 13.66 -8.29 -5.80
CA GLU A 125 14.71 -7.86 -4.85
C GLU A 125 14.51 -6.41 -4.39
N ARG A 126 14.18 -5.52 -5.34
CA ARG A 126 13.97 -4.11 -5.04
C ARG A 126 12.68 -3.89 -4.25
N GLY A 127 11.61 -4.63 -4.55
CA GLY A 127 10.36 -4.58 -3.79
C GLY A 127 10.56 -5.03 -2.35
N GLU A 128 11.23 -6.17 -2.13
CA GLU A 128 11.58 -6.66 -0.80
C GLU A 128 12.41 -5.66 -0.01
N PHE A 129 13.40 -5.03 -0.67
CA PHE A 129 14.22 -3.98 -0.07
C PHE A 129 13.39 -2.76 0.37
N TYR A 130 12.32 -2.42 -0.35
CA TYR A 130 11.41 -1.34 0.02
C TYR A 130 10.27 -1.76 0.97
N GLY A 131 10.30 -3.00 1.48
CA GLY A 131 9.30 -3.46 2.44
C GLY A 131 8.05 -4.08 1.81
N ILE A 132 8.07 -4.36 0.50
CA ILE A 132 6.95 -4.98 -0.21
C ILE A 132 7.13 -6.50 -0.14
N PRO A 133 6.10 -7.26 0.29
CA PRO A 133 6.14 -8.72 0.29
C PRO A 133 6.00 -9.27 -1.14
N MET A 134 7.12 -9.55 -1.78
CA MET A 134 7.22 -10.04 -3.16
C MET A 134 7.43 -11.56 -3.23
N THR A 135 7.89 -12.19 -2.14
CA THR A 135 8.18 -13.63 -2.07
C THR A 135 7.45 -14.32 -0.92
N SER A 136 7.40 -15.66 -0.95
CA SER A 136 6.79 -16.47 0.12
C SER A 136 7.63 -16.51 1.40
N ASP A 137 8.93 -16.25 1.31
CA ASP A 137 9.88 -16.18 2.42
C ASP A 137 10.15 -14.74 2.89
N THR A 138 9.34 -13.77 2.42
CA THR A 138 9.46 -12.37 2.81
C THR A 138 9.42 -12.20 4.33
N LYS A 139 10.28 -11.32 4.84
CA LYS A 139 10.27 -10.89 6.26
C LYS A 139 9.38 -9.68 6.48
N ASN A 140 8.91 -9.05 5.40
CA ASN A 140 8.10 -7.86 5.46
C ASN A 140 6.70 -8.23 5.96
N LYS A 141 6.17 -7.46 6.91
CA LYS A 141 4.82 -7.69 7.44
C LYS A 141 3.77 -7.18 6.47
N PHE A 142 2.71 -7.95 6.31
CA PHE A 142 1.57 -7.57 5.48
C PHE A 142 0.28 -8.17 6.02
N ILE A 143 -0.84 -7.58 5.58
CA ILE A 143 -2.19 -8.05 5.86
C ILE A 143 -2.86 -8.31 4.52
N VAL A 144 -3.26 -9.57 4.27
CA VAL A 144 -3.98 -9.93 3.04
C VAL A 144 -5.42 -9.43 3.13
N ILE A 145 -5.83 -8.58 2.19
CA ILE A 145 -7.23 -8.16 2.03
C ILE A 145 -7.95 -9.12 1.10
N TYR A 146 -7.29 -9.47 0.00
CA TYR A 146 -7.85 -10.33 -1.03
C TYR A 146 -6.73 -11.12 -1.70
N GLU A 147 -7.01 -12.37 -1.99
CA GLU A 147 -6.15 -13.23 -2.81
C GLU A 147 -7.07 -14.10 -3.66
N ARG A 148 -6.88 -14.04 -4.97
CA ARG A 148 -7.64 -14.85 -5.91
C ARG A 148 -7.33 -16.32 -5.64
N GLY A 149 -8.38 -17.12 -5.46
CA GLY A 149 -8.23 -18.57 -5.34
C GLY A 149 -7.56 -19.18 -6.57
N PRO A 150 -7.03 -20.42 -6.46
CA PRO A 150 -6.43 -21.10 -7.61
C PRO A 150 -7.45 -21.17 -8.76
N LYS A 151 -7.04 -20.74 -9.97
CA LYS A 151 -7.83 -20.97 -11.19
C LYS A 151 -7.95 -22.48 -11.35
N ARG A 152 -9.17 -23.02 -11.18
CA ARG A 152 -9.44 -24.42 -11.53
C ARG A 152 -9.17 -24.54 -13.03
N GLN A 153 -8.13 -25.30 -13.38
CA GLN A 153 -7.86 -25.70 -14.76
C GLN A 153 -8.89 -26.73 -15.21
#